data_AF-A0A2T4WQT7-F1
#
_entry.id   AF-A0A2T4WQT7-F1
#
_cell.length_a   1.000
_cell.length_b   1.000
_cell.length_c   1.000
_cell.angle_alpha   90.00
_cell.angle_beta   90.00
_cell.angle_gamma   90.00
#
_symmetry.space_group_name_H-M   'P 1'
#
loop_
_entity.id
_entity.type
_entity.pdbx_description
1 polymer ?
#
loop_
_entity_poly.entity_id
_entity_poly.type
_entity_poly.pdbx_seq_one_letter_code
_entity_poly.pdbx_strand_id
1 'polypeptide(L)'
;MSDHSNNPSEHHDGPEGTAWIWKVFWILLAVTTVEVALGIIKPEILLSQFLGTSLLNVIFIVLTLAKAYYIVAEFMHLGHERKNFIWTITLPIVILIPYLTFVLLTEGGYMGVLMNQ
;
A
#
# COMPACT_ATOMS: atom_id res chain seq x y z
N MET A 1 -29.75 -3.48 57.78
CA MET A 1 -28.76 -4.46 57.31
C MET A 1 -28.45 -4.10 55.88
N SER A 2 -27.25 -3.58 55.62
CA SER A 2 -26.78 -3.07 54.34
C SER A 2 -26.08 -4.18 53.57
N ASP A 3 -26.74 -4.78 52.59
CA ASP A 3 -26.10 -5.69 51.64
C ASP A 3 -25.75 -4.93 50.36
N HIS A 4 -24.65 -4.19 50.44
CA HIS A 4 -23.95 -3.71 49.25
C HIS A 4 -23.22 -4.92 48.64
N SER A 5 -23.76 -5.45 47.54
CA SER A 5 -23.09 -6.47 46.74
C SER A 5 -21.86 -5.87 46.05
N ASN A 6 -20.67 -6.19 46.56
CA ASN A 6 -19.41 -6.01 45.85
C ASN A 6 -19.38 -6.97 44.66
N ASN A 7 -19.89 -6.54 43.50
CA ASN A 7 -19.58 -7.20 42.25
C ASN A 7 -18.14 -6.82 41.86
N PRO A 8 -17.27 -7.76 41.48
CA PRO A 8 -15.94 -7.39 41.00
C PRO A 8 -16.13 -6.51 39.76
N SER A 9 -15.58 -5.30 39.78
CA SER A 9 -15.46 -4.50 38.58
C SER A 9 -14.56 -5.28 37.63
N GLU A 10 -15.17 -5.95 36.65
CA GLU A 10 -14.48 -6.51 35.50
C GLU A 10 -13.74 -5.35 34.83
N HIS A 11 -12.45 -5.23 35.13
CA HIS A 11 -11.53 -4.45 34.33
C HIS A 11 -11.51 -5.13 32.96
N HIS A 12 -12.33 -4.59 32.06
CA HIS A 12 -12.19 -4.83 30.64
C HIS A 12 -10.88 -4.20 30.19
N ASP A 13 -9.76 -4.84 30.50
CA ASP A 13 -8.49 -4.65 29.82
C ASP A 13 -8.63 -5.28 28.42
N GLY A 14 -9.50 -4.68 27.60
CA GLY A 14 -9.43 -4.88 26.17
C GLY A 14 -8.06 -4.36 25.74
N PRO A 15 -7.30 -5.06 24.88
CA PRO A 15 -6.08 -4.50 24.35
C PRO A 15 -6.44 -3.28 23.49
N GLU A 16 -6.41 -2.09 24.10
CA GLU A 16 -6.49 -0.79 23.44
C GLU A 16 -5.18 -0.57 22.66
N GLY A 17 -5.03 -1.31 21.56
CA GLY A 17 -3.73 -1.51 20.95
C GLY A 17 -3.54 -0.76 19.65
N THR A 18 -3.51 0.57 19.61
CA THR A 18 -3.02 1.31 18.42
C THR A 18 -1.60 0.87 18.00
N ALA A 19 -0.88 0.13 18.86
CA ALA A 19 0.44 -0.44 18.61
C ALA A 19 0.56 -1.22 17.29
N TRP A 20 -0.48 -1.97 16.87
CA TRP A 20 -0.42 -2.71 15.61
C TRP A 20 -0.45 -1.75 14.39
N ILE A 21 -1.23 -0.66 14.47
CA ILE A 21 -1.28 0.42 13.46
C ILE A 21 0.10 1.06 13.32
N TRP A 22 0.75 1.37 14.45
CA TRP A 22 2.07 1.97 14.45
C TRP A 22 3.12 1.04 13.82
N LYS A 23 3.04 -0.28 14.06
CA LYS A 23 3.91 -1.25 13.41
C LYS A 23 3.75 -1.24 11.89
N VAL A 24 2.51 -1.30 11.40
CA VAL A 24 2.22 -1.29 9.96
C VAL A 24 2.63 0.05 9.33
N PHE A 25 2.36 1.16 10.02
CA PHE A 25 2.77 2.50 9.59
C PHE A 25 4.27 2.59 9.35
N TRP A 26 5.10 2.13 10.29
CA TRP A 26 6.55 2.17 10.12
C TRP A 26 7.05 1.28 8.97
N ILE A 27 6.44 0.11 8.77
CA ILE A 27 6.75 -0.76 7.62
C ILE A 27 6.44 -0.04 6.31
N LEU A 28 5.24 0.52 6.18
CA LEU A 28 4.82 1.20 4.95
C LEU A 28 5.58 2.50 4.72
N LEU A 29 5.94 3.22 5.78
CA LEU A 29 6.81 4.40 5.71
C LEU A 29 8.21 4.02 5.24
N ALA A 30 8.79 2.94 5.76
CA ALA A 30 10.11 2.46 5.32
C ALA A 30 10.09 2.06 3.84
N VAL A 31 9.10 1.26 3.42
CA VAL A 31 8.92 0.86 2.01
C VAL A 31 8.75 2.09 1.11
N THR A 32 7.91 3.05 1.50
CA THR A 32 7.68 4.28 0.73
C THR A 32 8.93 5.16 0.66
N THR A 33 9.70 5.24 1.75
CA THR A 33 10.96 5.98 1.79
C THR A 33 11.97 5.37 0.84
N VAL A 34 12.06 4.04 0.80
CA VAL A 34 12.92 3.32 -0.15
C VAL A 34 12.47 3.56 -1.59
N GLU A 35 11.17 3.50 -1.89
CA GLU A 35 10.65 3.87 -3.22
C GLU A 35 11.09 5.29 -3.60
N VAL A 36 10.82 6.30 -2.78
CA VAL A 36 11.17 7.70 -3.10
C VAL A 36 12.69 7.86 -3.27
N ALA A 37 13.49 7.24 -2.40
CA ALA A 37 14.96 7.29 -2.50
C ALA A 37 15.46 6.67 -3.80
N LEU A 38 14.96 5.49 -4.19
CA LEU A 38 15.29 4.85 -5.46
C LEU A 38 14.86 5.71 -6.67
N GLY A 39 13.76 6.45 -6.54
CA GLY A 39 13.21 7.30 -7.59
C GLY A 39 13.99 8.59 -7.79
N ILE A 40 14.65 9.08 -6.75
CA ILE A 40 15.53 10.25 -6.82
C ILE A 40 16.92 9.82 -7.28
N ILE A 41 17.49 8.78 -6.66
CA ILE A 41 18.88 8.36 -6.91
C ILE A 41 19.04 7.69 -8.27
N LYS A 42 18.02 6.95 -8.74
CA LYS A 42 18.00 6.23 -10.03
C LYS A 42 19.33 5.56 -10.38
N PRO A 43 19.80 4.61 -9.56
CA PRO A 43 21.12 4.01 -9.75
C PRO A 43 21.23 3.34 -11.12
N GLU A 44 22.35 3.54 -11.81
CA GLU A 44 22.58 3.08 -13.19
C GLU A 44 22.39 1.57 -13.38
N ILE A 45 22.69 0.77 -12.35
CA ILE A 45 22.50 -0.69 -12.35
C ILE A 45 21.03 -1.06 -12.57
N LEU A 46 20.10 -0.24 -12.05
CA LEU A 46 18.66 -0.42 -12.18
C LEU A 46 18.10 0.21 -13.47
N LEU A 47 18.91 0.99 -14.20
CA LEU A 47 18.54 1.52 -15.51
C LEU A 47 18.74 0.50 -16.64
N SER A 48 19.24 -0.70 -16.32
CA SER A 48 19.28 -1.82 -17.26
C SER A 48 17.88 -2.15 -17.80
N GLN A 49 17.83 -2.49 -19.09
CA GLN A 49 16.59 -2.81 -19.78
C GLN A 49 16.11 -4.21 -19.37
N PHE A 50 14.95 -4.28 -18.73
CA PHE A 50 14.32 -5.51 -18.28
C PHE A 50 12.82 -5.49 -18.64
N LEU A 51 12.34 -6.53 -19.32
CA LEU A 51 10.94 -6.64 -19.79
C LEU A 51 10.44 -5.44 -20.62
N GLY A 52 11.29 -4.87 -21.48
CA GLY A 52 10.91 -3.76 -22.36
C GLY A 52 10.80 -2.39 -21.66
N THR A 53 11.12 -2.31 -20.37
CA THR A 53 11.25 -1.06 -19.61
C THR A 53 12.54 -1.08 -18.77
N SER A 54 12.80 -0.05 -17.97
CA SER A 54 13.91 -0.10 -17.00
C SER A 54 13.56 -1.02 -15.82
N LEU A 55 14.53 -1.78 -15.32
CA LEU A 55 14.37 -2.59 -14.10
C LEU A 55 13.85 -1.76 -12.90
N LEU A 56 14.27 -0.49 -12.82
CA LEU A 56 13.75 0.48 -11.86
C LEU A 56 12.23 0.58 -11.95
N ASN A 57 11.66 0.77 -13.14
CA ASN A 57 10.20 0.90 -13.32
C ASN A 57 9.46 -0.35 -12.84
N VAL A 58 9.99 -1.53 -13.13
CA VAL A 58 9.40 -2.81 -12.69
C VAL A 58 9.40 -2.90 -11.16
N ILE A 59 10.51 -2.56 -10.51
CA ILE A 59 10.62 -2.53 -9.04
C ILE A 59 9.60 -1.56 -8.44
N PHE A 60 9.46 -0.37 -9.03
CA PHE A 60 8.49 0.64 -8.60
C PHE A 60 7.05 0.14 -8.65
N ILE A 61 6.66 -0.50 -9.76
CA ILE A 61 5.31 -1.04 -9.93
C ILE A 61 5.04 -2.12 -8.88
N VAL A 62 5.99 -3.04 -8.66
CA VAL A 62 5.85 -4.11 -7.67
C VAL A 62 5.76 -3.55 -6.25
N LEU A 63 6.63 -2.60 -5.88
CA LEU A 63 6.59 -1.97 -4.55
C LEU A 63 5.30 -1.18 -4.32
N THR A 64 4.80 -0.47 -5.34
CA THR A 64 3.54 0.27 -5.26
C THR A 64 2.35 -0.66 -5.10
N LEU A 65 2.30 -1.80 -5.81
CA LEU A 65 1.26 -2.81 -5.64
C LEU A 65 1.33 -3.48 -4.26
N ALA A 66 2.53 -3.84 -3.79
CA ALA A 66 2.73 -4.41 -2.47
C ALA A 66 2.27 -3.45 -1.35
N LYS A 67 2.62 -2.16 -1.47
CA LYS A 67 2.16 -1.12 -0.56
C LYS A 67 0.64 -0.97 -0.58
N ALA A 68 0.03 -0.91 -1.76
CA ALA A 68 -1.42 -0.80 -1.89
C ALA A 68 -2.14 -1.99 -1.23
N TYR A 69 -1.64 -3.21 -1.42
CA TYR A 69 -2.15 -4.40 -0.74
C TYR A 69 -2.07 -4.27 0.79
N TYR A 70 -0.90 -3.89 1.31
CA TYR A 70 -0.71 -3.70 2.76
C TYR A 70 -1.66 -2.61 3.33
N ILE A 71 -1.89 -1.52 2.61
CA ILE A 71 -2.83 -0.47 3.03
C ILE A 71 -4.26 -1.04 3.16
N VAL A 72 -4.72 -1.80 2.18
CA VAL A 72 -6.08 -2.36 2.16
C VAL A 72 -6.26 -3.45 3.22
N ALA A 73 -5.27 -4.33 3.35
CA ALA A 73 -5.33 -5.44 4.29
C ALA A 73 -5.31 -4.93 5.74
N GLU A 74 -4.41 -4.00 6.04
CA GLU A 74 -4.14 -3.55 7.40
C GLU A 74 -4.93 -2.27 7.73
N PHE A 75 -4.65 -1.13 7.10
CA PHE A 75 -5.25 0.15 7.51
C PHE A 75 -6.75 0.24 7.34
N MET A 76 -7.30 -0.47 6.36
CA MET A 76 -8.74 -0.38 6.08
C MET A 76 -9.55 -1.38 6.90
N HIS A 77 -8.92 -2.26 7.69
CA HIS A 77 -9.58 -3.18 8.63
C HIS A 77 -10.84 -3.86 8.06
N LEU A 78 -10.79 -4.16 6.76
CA LEU A 78 -11.97 -4.53 5.99
C LEU A 78 -12.51 -5.92 6.38
N GLY A 79 -11.78 -6.68 7.20
CA GLY A 79 -12.12 -8.06 7.57
C GLY A 79 -13.45 -8.23 8.32
N HIS A 80 -13.93 -7.22 9.05
CA HIS A 80 -15.21 -7.27 9.76
C HIS A 80 -16.24 -6.28 9.22
N GLU A 81 -15.95 -5.63 8.09
CA GLU A 81 -16.80 -4.60 7.53
C GLU A 81 -17.84 -5.13 6.55
N ARG A 82 -18.81 -4.28 6.23
CA ARG A 82 -19.88 -4.61 5.28
C ARG A 82 -19.25 -5.00 3.94
N LYS A 83 -19.60 -6.18 3.43
CA LYS A 83 -19.08 -6.73 2.16
C LYS A 83 -19.08 -5.73 1.01
N ASN A 84 -20.12 -4.90 0.87
CA ASN A 84 -20.15 -3.84 -0.14
C ASN A 84 -19.03 -2.81 0.02
N PHE A 85 -18.70 -2.41 1.25
CA PHE A 85 -17.65 -1.44 1.55
C PHE A 85 -16.26 -1.99 1.16
N ILE A 86 -16.03 -3.28 1.43
CA ILE A 86 -14.82 -3.99 1.01
C ILE A 86 -14.66 -3.96 -0.51
N TRP A 87 -15.72 -4.28 -1.26
CA TRP A 87 -15.69 -4.28 -2.73
C TRP A 87 -15.53 -2.88 -3.30
N THR A 88 -16.19 -1.87 -2.74
CA THR A 88 -16.07 -0.48 -3.19
C THR A 88 -14.63 0.03 -3.09
N ILE A 89 -13.89 -0.40 -2.06
CA ILE A 89 -12.50 0.00 -1.84
C ILE A 89 -11.52 -0.87 -2.63
N THR A 90 -11.75 -2.18 -2.69
CA THR A 90 -10.82 -3.14 -3.33
C THR A 90 -10.87 -3.04 -4.86
N LEU A 91 -12.05 -2.82 -5.44
CA LEU A 91 -12.26 -2.79 -6.89
C LEU A 91 -11.43 -1.71 -7.62
N PRO A 92 -11.37 -0.43 -7.20
CA PRO A 92 -10.49 0.54 -7.83
C PRO A 92 -9.01 0.17 -7.67
N ILE A 93 -8.60 -0.44 -6.57
CA ILE A 93 -7.20 -0.81 -6.37
C ILE A 93 -6.78 -1.95 -7.31
N VAL A 94 -7.66 -2.92 -7.54
CA VAL A 94 -7.37 -4.06 -8.43
C VAL A 94 -7.50 -3.71 -9.91
N ILE A 95 -8.41 -2.80 -10.29
CA ILE A 95 -8.66 -2.45 -11.69
C ILE A 95 -7.97 -1.15 -12.08
N LEU A 96 -8.22 -0.07 -11.35
CA LEU A 96 -7.81 1.28 -11.73
C LEU A 96 -6.30 1.45 -11.66
N ILE A 97 -5.64 0.99 -10.59
CA ILE A 97 -4.19 1.18 -10.43
C ILE A 97 -3.39 0.44 -11.52
N PRO A 98 -3.60 -0.86 -11.79
CA PRO A 98 -2.89 -1.55 -12.86
C PRO A 98 -3.23 -0.98 -14.24
N TYR A 99 -4.49 -0.62 -14.49
CA TYR A 99 -4.91 -0.03 -15.77
C TYR A 99 -4.24 1.32 -16.03
N LEU A 100 -4.22 2.24 -15.06
CA LEU A 100 -3.54 3.53 -15.18
C LEU A 100 -2.04 3.35 -15.37
N THR A 101 -1.42 2.43 -14.62
CA THR A 101 0.00 2.11 -14.76
C THR A 101 0.31 1.64 -16.17
N PHE A 102 -0.50 0.74 -16.72
CA PHE A 102 -0.36 0.26 -18.09
C PHE A 102 -0.43 1.41 -19.10
N VAL A 103 -1.50 2.23 -19.03
CA VAL A 103 -1.70 3.37 -19.94
C VAL A 103 -0.51 4.34 -19.88
N LEU A 104 -0.04 4.69 -18.69
CA LEU A 104 1.09 5.61 -18.52
C LEU A 104 2.40 5.06 -19.09
N LEU A 105 2.65 3.76 -18.96
CA LEU A 105 3.83 3.13 -19.56
C LEU A 105 3.76 3.11 -21.08
N THR A 106 2.59 2.80 -21.65
CA THR A 106 2.42 2.80 -23.12
C THR A 106 2.54 4.21 -23.69
N GLU A 107 1.78 5.18 -23.15
CA GLU A 107 1.79 6.56 -23.63
C GLU A 107 3.15 7.23 -23.40
N GLY A 108 3.77 6.99 -22.24
CA GLY A 108 5.12 7.48 -21.93
C GLY A 108 6.18 6.92 -22.90
N GLY A 109 6.06 5.64 -23.27
CA GLY A 109 6.92 5.02 -24.28
C GLY A 109 6.75 5.64 -25.67
N TYR A 110 5.51 5.88 -26.11
CA TYR A 110 5.23 6.54 -27.39
C TYR A 110 5.76 7.98 -27.45
N MET A 111 5.58 8.77 -26.37
CA MET A 111 6.15 10.12 -26.30
C MET A 111 7.67 10.11 -26.40
N GLY A 112 8.34 9.14 -25.77
CA GLY A 112 9.81 9.01 -25.86
C GLY A 112 10.31 8.78 -27.29
N VAL A 113 9.54 8.05 -28.11
CA VAL A 113 9.85 7.85 -29.54
C VAL A 113 9.62 9.13 -30.34
N LEU A 114 8.51 9.84 -30.09
CA LEU A 114 8.16 11.08 -30.80
C LEU A 114 9.11 12.24 -30.51
N MET A 115 9.63 12.34 -29.29
CA MET A 115 10.59 13.37 -28.90
C MET A 115 12.01 13.11 -29.40
N ASN A 116 12.29 11.89 -29.88
CA ASN A 116 13.59 11.47 -30.41
C ASN A 116 13.61 11.34 -31.95
N GLN A 117 12.56 11.86 -32.62
CA GLN A 117 12.52 12.14 -34.06
C GLN A 117 12.74 13.63 -34.31
#